data_AF-A0A7Y2D433-F1
#
_entry.id   AF-A0A7Y2D433-F1
#
_cell.length_a   1.000
_cell.length_b   1.000
_cell.length_c   1.000
_cell.angle_alpha   90.00
_cell.angle_beta   90.00
_cell.angle_gamma   90.00
#
_symmetry.space_group_name_H-M   'P 1'
#
loop_
_entity.id
_entity.type
_entity.pdbx_description
1 polymer ?
#
loop_
_entity_poly.entity_id
_entity_poly.type
_entity_poly.pdbx_seq_one_letter_code
_entity_poly.pdbx_strand_id
1 'polypeptide(L)'
;MDHKQLVQITKRGTLSREEFAEVENTLYEFIWGRLFPPQILTDDLSNTVSENVITDPAAPKPDCKTCGACCAAFVVVDAENSSITSEKLWAVDSISDNGERATKSILRRREPDFACAGLAGEVGDEVSCTVYDNRPSMCRKFEAGSDRCHAVRRAYGIEPFLTTDEMLEANRKLTED
;
A
#
# COMPACT_ATOMS: atom_id res chain seq x y z
N MET A 1 -20.71 -0.74 -4.25
CA MET A 1 -20.56 0.61 -4.84
C MET A 1 -20.24 0.46 -6.33
N ASP A 2 -20.76 1.32 -7.22
CA ASP A 2 -20.49 1.23 -8.67
C ASP A 2 -19.07 1.75 -8.98
N HIS A 3 -18.27 1.00 -9.76
CA HIS A 3 -16.93 1.43 -10.18
C HIS A 3 -16.96 2.80 -10.87
N LYS A 4 -18.05 3.12 -11.61
CA LYS A 4 -18.22 4.45 -12.22
C LYS A 4 -18.36 5.58 -11.21
N GLN A 5 -18.91 5.31 -10.01
CA GLN A 5 -18.99 6.31 -8.95
C GLN A 5 -17.61 6.59 -8.37
N LEU A 6 -16.81 5.55 -8.12
CA LEU A 6 -15.43 5.71 -7.68
C LEU A 6 -14.61 6.52 -8.69
N VAL A 7 -14.83 6.27 -9.99
CA VAL A 7 -14.21 7.02 -11.09
C VAL A 7 -14.51 8.53 -11.07
N GLN A 8 -15.70 8.92 -10.61
CA GLN A 8 -16.02 10.34 -10.49
C GLN A 8 -15.30 10.96 -9.29
N ILE A 9 -15.16 10.21 -8.18
CA ILE A 9 -14.53 10.71 -6.96
C ILE A 9 -13.01 10.84 -7.14
N THR A 10 -12.36 9.85 -7.75
CA THR A 10 -10.90 9.83 -8.02
C THR A 10 -10.43 10.99 -8.91
N LYS A 11 -11.30 11.51 -9.78
CA LYS A 11 -11.05 12.67 -10.65
C LYS A 11 -11.03 14.00 -9.90
N ARG A 12 -11.58 14.06 -8.68
CA ARG A 12 -11.60 15.28 -7.88
C ARG A 12 -10.22 15.59 -7.32
N GLY A 13 -9.88 16.88 -7.31
CA GLY A 13 -8.66 17.40 -6.67
C GLY A 13 -8.74 17.41 -5.15
N THR A 14 -9.94 17.66 -4.61
CA THR A 14 -10.20 17.82 -3.19
C THR A 14 -11.43 17.01 -2.76
N LEU A 15 -11.33 16.38 -1.58
CA LEU A 15 -12.34 15.55 -0.94
C LEU A 15 -12.49 15.96 0.52
N SER A 16 -13.69 15.88 1.09
CA SER A 16 -13.85 15.88 2.55
C SER A 16 -13.33 14.56 3.14
N ARG A 17 -13.07 14.52 4.46
CA ARG A 17 -12.67 13.29 5.15
C ARG A 17 -13.71 12.18 5.03
N GLU A 18 -15.00 12.55 5.01
CA GLU A 18 -16.12 11.62 4.83
C GLU A 18 -16.11 11.01 3.44
N GLU A 19 -15.99 11.85 2.40
CA GLU A 19 -15.89 11.39 1.00
C GLU A 19 -14.64 10.51 0.80
N PHE A 20 -13.52 10.88 1.42
CA PHE A 20 -12.30 10.09 1.35
C PHE A 20 -12.43 8.75 2.10
N ALA A 21 -13.18 8.68 3.21
CA ALA A 21 -13.42 7.43 3.91
C ALA A 21 -14.21 6.42 3.06
N GLU A 22 -15.18 6.89 2.27
CA GLU A 22 -15.90 6.04 1.31
C GLU A 22 -14.98 5.50 0.20
N VAL A 23 -14.08 6.36 -0.31
CA VAL A 23 -13.04 5.96 -1.28
C VAL A 23 -12.11 4.93 -0.67
N GLU A 24 -11.61 5.19 0.53
CA GLU A 24 -10.70 4.32 1.28
C GLU A 24 -11.30 2.93 1.43
N ASN A 25 -12.53 2.81 1.94
CA ASN A 25 -13.22 1.53 2.09
C ASN A 25 -13.38 0.80 0.75
N THR A 26 -13.78 1.51 -0.30
CA THR A 26 -13.97 0.90 -1.62
C THR A 26 -12.65 0.41 -2.22
N LEU A 27 -11.56 1.17 -2.04
CA LEU A 27 -10.23 0.75 -2.47
C LEU A 27 -9.77 -0.49 -1.70
N TYR A 28 -10.04 -0.56 -0.39
CA TYR A 28 -9.78 -1.77 0.40
C TYR A 28 -10.57 -2.97 -0.16
N GLU A 29 -11.87 -2.84 -0.37
CA GLU A 29 -12.71 -3.92 -0.93
C GLU A 29 -12.20 -4.37 -2.31
N PHE A 30 -11.89 -3.42 -3.21
CA PHE A 30 -11.42 -3.76 -4.55
C PHE A 30 -10.05 -4.43 -4.54
N ILE A 31 -9.08 -3.84 -3.83
CA ILE A 31 -7.71 -4.33 -3.82
C ILE A 31 -7.67 -5.67 -3.09
N TRP A 32 -8.22 -5.77 -1.88
CA TRP A 32 -8.13 -7.01 -1.11
C TRP A 32 -9.11 -8.09 -1.60
N GLY A 33 -10.20 -7.72 -2.27
CA GLY A 33 -11.12 -8.67 -2.89
C GLY A 33 -10.53 -9.43 -4.09
N ARG A 34 -9.45 -8.93 -4.71
CA ARG A 34 -8.75 -9.60 -5.82
C ARG A 34 -7.43 -10.24 -5.42
N LEU A 35 -6.98 -10.06 -4.18
CA LEU A 35 -5.76 -10.67 -3.68
C LEU A 35 -6.04 -12.04 -3.08
N PHE A 36 -5.02 -12.87 -3.10
CA PHE A 36 -5.06 -14.10 -2.34
C PHE A 36 -5.14 -13.81 -0.84
N PRO A 37 -5.87 -14.64 -0.08
CA PRO A 37 -6.02 -14.44 1.35
C PRO A 37 -4.66 -14.48 2.06
N PRO A 38 -4.46 -13.68 3.11
CA PRO A 38 -3.25 -13.74 3.90
C PRO A 38 -3.13 -15.11 4.58
N GLN A 39 -1.96 -15.74 4.47
CA GLN A 39 -1.64 -16.99 5.16
C GLN A 39 -1.17 -16.77 6.61
N ILE A 40 -0.75 -15.54 6.94
CA ILE A 40 -0.19 -15.17 8.23
C ILE A 40 -0.93 -13.96 8.79
N LEU A 41 -0.86 -13.76 10.11
CA LEU A 41 -1.33 -12.55 10.76
C LEU A 41 -0.65 -11.32 10.15
N THR A 42 -1.44 -10.31 9.76
CA THR A 42 -0.95 -9.15 9.01
C THR A 42 -0.91 -7.84 9.80
N ASP A 43 -1.55 -7.82 10.97
CA ASP A 43 -1.97 -6.58 11.63
C ASP A 43 -0.78 -5.68 12.00
N ASP A 44 0.36 -6.27 12.34
CA ASP A 44 1.58 -5.55 12.75
C ASP A 44 2.84 -6.02 12.02
N LEU A 45 2.70 -6.54 10.79
CA LEU A 45 3.88 -6.95 10.03
C LEU A 45 4.85 -5.79 9.81
N SER A 46 6.12 -6.06 10.08
CA SER A 46 7.17 -5.08 9.96
C SER A 46 7.31 -4.52 8.54
N ASN A 47 7.53 -3.20 8.48
CA ASN A 47 7.88 -2.48 7.26
C ASN A 47 9.41 -2.41 7.05
N THR A 48 10.22 -2.84 8.02
CA THR A 48 11.69 -2.78 7.99
C THR A 48 12.29 -4.17 8.10
N VAL A 49 13.43 -4.39 7.45
CA VAL A 49 14.11 -5.69 7.48
C VAL A 49 14.70 -5.99 8.86
N SER A 50 15.13 -4.96 9.60
CA SER A 50 15.70 -5.11 10.94
C SER A 50 14.71 -5.58 11.99
N GLU A 51 13.41 -5.38 11.76
CA GLU A 51 12.33 -5.76 12.67
C GLU A 51 11.55 -6.97 12.12
N ASN A 52 12.13 -7.73 11.19
CA ASN A 52 11.51 -8.96 10.71
C ASN A 52 11.46 -10.01 11.83
N VAL A 53 10.33 -10.71 11.89
CA VAL A 53 10.05 -11.83 12.78
C VAL A 53 10.11 -13.16 12.02
N ILE A 54 9.64 -13.16 10.76
CA ILE A 54 9.53 -14.38 9.95
C ILE A 54 10.71 -14.54 9.01
N THR A 55 11.01 -13.49 8.25
CA THR A 55 12.02 -13.49 7.19
C THR A 55 13.39 -13.18 7.77
N ASP A 56 14.40 -14.03 7.49
CA ASP A 56 15.78 -13.76 7.88
C ASP A 56 16.23 -12.38 7.33
N PRO A 57 16.68 -11.44 8.18
CA PRO A 57 17.19 -10.13 7.75
C PRO A 57 18.35 -10.21 6.75
N ALA A 58 19.08 -11.34 6.71
CA ALA A 58 20.14 -11.61 5.76
C ALA A 58 19.67 -12.20 4.42
N ALA A 59 18.38 -12.52 4.28
CA ALA A 59 17.83 -13.06 3.03
C ALA A 59 17.98 -12.08 1.86
N PRO A 60 18.10 -12.58 0.61
CA PRO A 60 18.17 -11.73 -0.57
C PRO A 60 16.96 -10.79 -0.68
N LYS A 61 17.22 -9.50 -0.81
CA LYS A 61 16.16 -8.49 -0.96
C LYS A 61 15.56 -8.54 -2.37
N PRO A 62 14.22 -8.56 -2.53
CA PRO A 62 13.59 -8.48 -3.84
C PRO A 62 13.91 -7.14 -4.56
N ASP A 63 14.07 -7.17 -5.89
CA ASP A 63 14.11 -5.93 -6.67
C ASP A 63 12.69 -5.37 -6.81
N CYS A 64 12.47 -4.17 -6.29
CA CYS A 64 11.17 -3.50 -6.41
C CYS A 64 10.79 -3.19 -7.86
N LYS A 65 11.76 -3.07 -8.77
CA LYS A 65 11.54 -2.81 -10.20
C LYS A 65 10.99 -4.01 -10.97
N THR A 66 10.83 -5.17 -10.33
CA THR A 66 10.34 -6.38 -10.98
C THR A 66 9.02 -6.88 -10.39
N CYS A 67 8.31 -6.07 -9.59
CA CYS A 67 7.02 -6.52 -9.05
C CYS A 67 5.98 -5.44 -8.74
N GLY A 68 6.36 -4.28 -8.19
CA GLY A 68 5.39 -3.22 -7.85
C GLY A 68 4.30 -3.58 -6.82
N ALA A 69 4.39 -4.71 -6.12
CA ALA A 69 3.30 -5.24 -5.29
C ALA A 69 2.85 -4.27 -4.18
N CYS A 70 3.78 -3.66 -3.45
CA CYS A 70 3.46 -2.68 -2.40
C CYS A 70 2.81 -1.41 -2.96
N CYS A 71 3.19 -0.99 -4.16
CA CYS A 71 2.58 0.14 -4.86
C CYS A 71 1.13 -0.15 -5.27
N ALA A 72 0.79 -1.41 -5.48
CA ALA A 72 -0.56 -1.84 -5.81
C ALA A 72 -1.41 -2.20 -4.57
N ALA A 73 -0.79 -2.57 -3.45
CA ALA A 73 -1.48 -3.03 -2.24
C ALA A 73 -1.89 -1.92 -1.28
N PHE A 74 -1.01 -0.95 -1.05
CA PHE A 74 -1.28 0.07 -0.03
C PHE A 74 -2.38 0.99 -0.52
N VAL A 75 -3.36 1.31 0.34
CA VAL A 75 -4.54 2.10 -0.03
C VAL A 75 -4.31 3.57 0.29
N VAL A 76 -3.91 3.87 1.52
CA VAL A 76 -3.64 5.23 1.99
C VAL A 76 -2.14 5.44 2.12
N VAL A 77 -1.59 6.34 1.31
CA VAL A 77 -0.20 6.79 1.42
C VAL A 77 -0.20 8.29 1.64
N ASP A 78 0.08 8.68 2.87
CA ASP A 78 0.30 10.07 3.24
C ASP A 78 1.53 10.61 2.49
N ALA A 79 1.31 11.71 1.78
CA ALA A 79 2.28 12.43 0.95
C ALA A 79 2.45 13.88 1.40
N GLU A 80 2.09 14.18 2.65
CA GLU A 80 2.38 15.46 3.28
C GLU A 80 3.88 15.77 3.19
N ASN A 81 4.20 17.03 2.93
CA ASN A 81 5.57 17.52 2.73
C ASN A 81 6.35 16.86 1.57
N SER A 82 5.68 16.17 0.65
CA SER A 82 6.30 15.69 -0.60
C SER A 82 6.24 16.76 -1.69
N SER A 83 7.24 16.81 -2.58
CA SER A 83 7.21 17.67 -3.79
C SER A 83 6.51 16.98 -4.96
N ILE A 84 5.57 16.08 -4.67
CA ILE A 84 4.77 15.41 -5.70
C ILE A 84 3.77 16.41 -6.28
N THR A 85 3.59 16.33 -7.58
CA THR A 85 2.70 17.18 -8.34
C THR A 85 1.23 16.93 -7.98
N SER A 86 0.40 17.98 -7.98
CA SER A 86 -0.96 17.91 -7.45
C SER A 86 -1.90 16.97 -8.22
N GLU A 87 -1.60 16.65 -9.49
CA GLU A 87 -2.38 15.67 -10.26
C GLU A 87 -2.26 14.23 -9.73
N LYS A 88 -1.19 13.94 -8.98
CA LYS A 88 -0.99 12.63 -8.33
C LYS A 88 -1.45 12.60 -6.88
N LEU A 89 -2.03 13.70 -6.37
CA LEU A 89 -2.45 13.86 -4.98
C LEU A 89 -3.94 14.16 -4.86
N TRP A 90 -4.59 13.58 -3.85
CA TRP A 90 -5.85 14.07 -3.31
C TRP A 90 -5.54 15.03 -2.17
N ALA A 91 -6.18 16.21 -2.16
CA ALA A 91 -6.32 17.02 -0.96
C ALA A 91 -7.52 16.51 -0.16
N VAL A 92 -7.29 16.07 1.07
CA VAL A 92 -8.34 15.56 1.97
C VAL A 92 -8.54 16.55 3.10
N ASP A 93 -9.65 17.28 3.05
CA ASP A 93 -10.01 18.28 4.04
C ASP A 93 -10.73 17.65 5.23
N SER A 94 -10.37 18.09 6.43
CA SER A 94 -10.99 17.67 7.68
C SER A 94 -11.20 18.86 8.60
N ILE A 95 -12.23 18.76 9.43
CA ILE A 95 -12.54 19.73 10.48
C ILE A 95 -12.59 18.94 11.79
N SER A 96 -11.75 19.29 12.76
CA SER A 96 -11.77 18.66 14.09
C SER A 96 -12.92 19.20 14.96
N ASP A 97 -13.18 18.53 16.08
CA ASP A 97 -14.28 18.88 17.01
C ASP A 97 -14.18 20.32 17.56
N ASN A 98 -12.97 20.88 17.63
CA ASN A 98 -12.72 22.27 18.03
C ASN A 98 -12.86 23.29 16.88
N GLY A 99 -13.22 22.83 15.67
CA GLY A 99 -13.42 23.67 14.49
C GLY A 99 -12.14 24.00 13.69
N GLU A 100 -10.99 23.43 14.04
CA GLU A 100 -9.74 23.62 13.29
C GLU A 100 -9.80 22.88 11.95
N ARG A 101 -9.29 23.51 10.89
CA ARG A 101 -9.25 22.93 9.55
C ARG A 101 -7.86 22.40 9.25
N ALA A 102 -7.81 21.19 8.69
CA ALA A 102 -6.58 20.57 8.22
C ALA A 102 -6.80 19.93 6.84
N THR A 103 -5.78 20.01 5.99
CA THR A 103 -5.77 19.38 4.67
C THR A 103 -4.59 18.42 4.60
N LYS A 104 -4.87 17.15 4.30
CA LYS A 104 -3.82 16.15 4.07
C LYS A 104 -3.63 15.89 2.59
N SER A 105 -2.39 15.69 2.17
CA SER A 105 -2.06 15.27 0.81
C SER A 105 -1.92 13.75 0.78
N ILE A 106 -2.79 13.05 0.06
CA ILE A 106 -2.77 11.59 -0.07
C ILE A 106 -2.44 11.22 -1.51
N LEU A 107 -1.55 10.24 -1.70
CA LEU A 107 -1.21 9.74 -3.03
C LEU A 107 -2.41 9.05 -3.68
N ARG A 108 -2.76 9.47 -4.90
CA ARG A 108 -3.89 8.91 -5.64
C ARG A 108 -3.67 7.45 -6.02
N ARG A 109 -4.79 6.77 -6.25
CA ARG A 109 -4.86 5.48 -6.94
C ARG A 109 -5.33 5.68 -8.38
N ARG A 110 -4.57 5.13 -9.32
CA ARG A 110 -4.82 5.15 -10.76
C ARG A 110 -5.99 4.21 -11.10
N GLU A 111 -6.75 4.54 -12.12
CA GLU A 111 -7.71 3.59 -12.71
C GLU A 111 -7.11 2.81 -13.89
N PRO A 112 -7.65 1.61 -14.19
CA PRO A 112 -8.70 0.89 -13.45
C PRO A 112 -8.16 -0.06 -12.37
N ASP A 113 -6.83 -0.14 -12.22
CA ASP A 113 -6.15 -1.13 -11.36
C ASP A 113 -6.08 -0.74 -9.87
N PHE A 114 -6.39 0.52 -9.56
CA PHE A 114 -6.26 1.16 -8.25
C PHE A 114 -4.87 1.04 -7.63
N ALA A 115 -3.83 0.91 -8.46
CA ALA A 115 -2.46 0.99 -7.99
C ALA A 115 -2.03 2.46 -7.78
N CYS A 116 -0.92 2.66 -7.09
CA CYS A 116 -0.29 3.96 -6.87
C CYS A 116 -0.19 4.78 -8.17
N ALA A 117 -0.60 6.06 -8.15
CA ALA A 117 -0.47 6.98 -9.29
C ALA A 117 0.99 7.27 -9.69
N GLY A 118 1.94 6.99 -8.79
CA GLY A 118 3.37 7.04 -9.06
C GLY A 118 3.92 5.80 -9.79
N LEU A 119 3.18 4.68 -9.81
CA LEU A 119 3.62 3.43 -10.43
C LEU A 119 3.50 3.50 -11.95
N ALA A 120 4.58 3.19 -12.67
CA ALA A 120 4.57 2.92 -14.10
C ALA A 120 5.02 1.48 -14.35
N GLY A 121 4.46 0.83 -15.37
CA GLY A 121 4.67 -0.60 -15.66
C GLY A 121 3.56 -1.48 -15.10
N GLU A 122 3.78 -2.79 -15.13
CA GLU A 122 2.79 -3.82 -14.78
C GLU A 122 3.15 -4.54 -13.47
N VAL A 123 2.16 -4.70 -12.59
CA VAL A 123 2.37 -5.38 -11.30
C VAL A 123 2.71 -6.85 -11.54
N GLY A 124 3.82 -7.30 -10.98
CA GLY A 124 4.38 -8.65 -11.19
C GLY A 124 5.44 -8.72 -12.29
N ASP A 125 5.66 -7.63 -13.04
CA ASP A 125 6.67 -7.51 -14.09
C ASP A 125 7.54 -6.25 -13.88
N GLU A 126 8.11 -5.69 -14.94
CA GLU A 126 8.91 -4.47 -14.89
C GLU A 126 8.06 -3.26 -14.49
N VAL A 127 8.53 -2.58 -13.44
CA VAL A 127 7.92 -1.36 -12.91
C VAL A 127 8.95 -0.29 -12.59
N SER A 128 8.50 0.96 -12.53
CA SER A 128 9.26 2.09 -12.03
C SER A 128 8.39 3.05 -11.22
N CYS A 129 9.02 3.85 -10.36
CA CYS A 129 8.36 4.89 -9.59
C CYS A 129 8.62 6.24 -10.23
N THR A 130 7.59 6.84 -10.83
CA THR A 130 7.65 8.16 -11.46
C THR A 130 7.78 9.32 -10.47
N VAL A 131 7.78 9.03 -9.16
CA VAL A 131 7.97 9.99 -8.07
C VAL A 131 9.12 9.55 -7.15
N TYR A 132 10.06 8.73 -7.63
CA TYR A 132 11.08 8.07 -6.81
C TYR A 132 11.85 9.04 -5.89
N ASP A 133 12.29 10.17 -6.46
CA ASP A 133 13.05 11.20 -5.75
C ASP A 133 12.19 12.00 -4.76
N ASN A 134 10.88 12.03 -5.00
CA ASN A 134 9.88 12.72 -4.18
C ASN A 134 9.05 11.75 -3.33
N ARG A 135 9.54 10.51 -3.12
CA ARG A 135 8.80 9.48 -2.39
C ARG A 135 8.36 10.00 -1.02
N PRO A 136 7.08 9.79 -0.64
CA PRO A 136 6.60 10.11 0.70
C PRO A 136 7.35 9.33 1.78
N SER A 137 7.26 9.82 3.02
CA SER A 137 7.94 9.22 4.17
C SER A 137 7.62 7.73 4.34
N MET A 138 6.34 7.34 4.20
CA MET A 138 5.92 5.93 4.27
C MET A 138 6.61 5.07 3.19
N CYS A 139 6.71 5.55 1.95
CA CYS A 139 7.38 4.83 0.87
C CYS A 139 8.90 4.74 1.03
N ARG A 140 9.52 5.63 1.82
CA ARG A 140 10.96 5.57 2.13
C ARG A 140 11.27 4.65 3.30
N LYS A 141 10.37 4.59 4.28
CA LYS A 141 10.50 3.71 5.46
C LYS A 141 10.22 2.25 5.15
N PHE A 142 9.46 1.98 4.09
CA PHE A 142 9.19 0.62 3.64
C PHE A 142 10.41 0.01 2.95
N GLU A 143 10.88 -1.13 3.46
CA GLU A 143 12.06 -1.82 2.95
C GLU A 143 11.70 -3.08 2.15
N ALA A 144 12.37 -3.27 1.02
CA ALA A 144 12.31 -4.53 0.28
C ALA A 144 12.88 -5.67 1.13
N GLY A 145 12.14 -6.76 1.24
CA GLY A 145 12.50 -7.91 2.07
C GLY A 145 11.97 -7.86 3.50
N SER A 146 11.18 -6.84 3.87
CA SER A 146 10.46 -6.88 5.14
C SER A 146 9.38 -7.97 5.14
N ASP A 147 8.92 -8.42 6.31
CA ASP A 147 7.84 -9.41 6.40
C ASP A 147 6.57 -8.94 5.68
N ARG A 148 6.24 -7.65 5.78
CA ARG A 148 5.14 -7.06 5.02
C ARG A 148 5.39 -7.05 3.51
N CYS A 149 6.64 -6.89 3.06
CA CYS A 149 7.01 -7.03 1.65
C CYS A 149 6.69 -8.43 1.12
N HIS A 150 7.14 -9.47 1.82
CA HIS A 150 6.86 -10.86 1.44
C HIS A 150 5.37 -11.19 1.51
N ALA A 151 4.66 -10.72 2.54
CA ALA A 151 3.22 -10.92 2.67
C ALA A 151 2.43 -10.34 1.50
N VAL A 152 2.75 -9.11 1.10
CA VAL A 152 2.10 -8.47 -0.05
C VAL A 152 2.46 -9.19 -1.36
N ARG A 153 3.71 -9.60 -1.55
CA ARG A 153 4.12 -10.36 -2.75
C ARG A 153 3.37 -11.69 -2.88
N ARG A 154 3.19 -12.42 -1.78
CA ARG A 154 2.38 -13.64 -1.73
C ARG A 154 0.91 -13.37 -2.04
N ALA A 155 0.34 -12.30 -1.47
CA ALA A 155 -1.05 -11.90 -1.75
C ALA A 155 -1.29 -11.61 -3.25
N TYR A 156 -0.27 -11.10 -3.96
CA TYR A 156 -0.28 -10.88 -5.40
C TYR A 156 0.13 -12.10 -6.25
N GLY A 157 0.50 -13.22 -5.63
CA GLY A 157 0.97 -14.42 -6.33
C GLY A 157 2.36 -14.28 -6.98
N ILE A 158 3.11 -13.24 -6.63
CA ILE A 158 4.49 -13.01 -7.13
C ILE A 158 5.48 -13.95 -6.43
N GLU A 159 5.14 -14.35 -5.21
CA GLU A 159 5.92 -15.26 -4.39
C GLU A 159 5.04 -16.46 -4.05
N PRO A 160 5.59 -17.69 -4.03
CA PRO A 160 4.82 -18.86 -3.67
C PRO A 160 4.24 -18.73 -2.27
N PHE A 161 3.10 -19.38 -2.07
CA PHE A 161 2.54 -19.55 -0.74
C PHE A 161 3.46 -20.37 0.15
N LEU A 162 3.41 -20.05 1.45
CA LEU A 162 4.01 -20.86 2.48
C LEU A 162 3.35 -22.25 2.49
N THR A 163 4.15 -23.28 2.71
CA THR A 163 3.65 -24.59 3.12
C THR A 163 2.89 -24.47 4.44
N THR A 164 2.08 -25.49 4.77
CA THR A 164 1.33 -25.50 6.04
C THR A 164 2.26 -25.36 7.25
N ASP A 165 3.40 -26.05 7.25
CA ASP A 165 4.35 -26.02 8.36
C ASP A 165 5.01 -24.63 8.50
N GLU A 166 5.45 -24.03 7.38
CA GLU A 166 6.01 -22.67 7.36
C GLU A 166 4.98 -21.63 7.83
N MET A 167 3.72 -21.78 7.40
CA MET A 167 2.63 -20.90 7.81
C MET A 167 2.34 -20.98 9.31
N LEU A 168 2.28 -22.19 9.87
CA LEU A 168 2.04 -22.40 11.30
C LEU A 168 3.19 -21.83 12.14
N GLU A 169 4.43 -22.08 11.72
CA GLU A 169 5.61 -21.56 12.40
C GLU A 169 5.68 -20.02 12.32
N ALA A 170 5.38 -19.44 11.17
CA ALA A 170 5.34 -17.99 11.00
C ALA A 170 4.30 -17.34 11.93
N ASN A 171 3.09 -17.89 11.99
CA ASN A 171 2.04 -17.39 12.89
C ASN A 171 2.41 -17.55 14.36
N ARG A 172 3.05 -18.67 14.74
CA ARG A 172 3.54 -18.89 16.11
C ARG A 172 4.51 -17.77 16.51
N LYS A 173 5.52 -17.49 15.69
CA LYS A 173 6.49 -16.43 15.95
C LYS A 173 5.83 -15.05 16.10
N LEU A 174 4.88 -14.72 15.24
CA LEU A 174 4.14 -13.45 15.30
C LEU A 174 3.28 -13.28 16.56
N THR A 175 2.93 -14.37 17.25
CA THR A 175 2.12 -14.33 18.49
C THR A 175 2.96 -14.42 19.77
N GLU A 176 4.25 -14.69 19.66
CA GLU A 176 5.15 -14.86 20.82
C GLU A 176 5.91 -13.56 21.18
N ASP A 177 5.84 -12.54 20.31
CA ASP A 177 6.32 -11.16 20.54
C ASP A 177 5.22 -10.26 21.13
#